data_AF-A0A2A4Z5Y5-F1
#
_entry.id   AF-A0A2A4Z5Y5-F1
#
_cell.length_a   1.000
_cell.length_b   1.000
_cell.length_c   1.000
_cell.angle_alpha   90.00
_cell.angle_beta   90.00
_cell.angle_gamma   90.00
#
_symmetry.space_group_name_H-M   'P 1'
#
loop_
_entity.id
_entity.type
_entity.pdbx_description
1 polymer ?
#
loop_
_entity_poly.entity_id
_entity_poly.type
_entity_poly.pdbx_seq_one_letter_code
_entity_poly.pdbx_strand_id
1 'polypeptide(L)'
;MNEDEEKQLEEKALSNIEKNGCHILHITEDGDSPSFTYSIGIQKCTNAPEVIVTGLDSDMSHFLINEYNYRIKDGETFEVGKFYDEFLDGAKITFKEVELKHYPDYFGWGHWLYKGDDFKVLHLIWPDTNGAWPWEKKASKGYRWNMPPLYKRT
;
A
#
# COMPACT_ATOMS: atom_id res chain seq x y z
N MET A 1 22.82 10.42 -5.04
CA MET A 1 22.97 9.59 -3.84
C MET A 1 24.33 8.93 -3.93
N ASN A 2 25.14 9.04 -2.89
CA ASN A 2 26.40 8.29 -2.82
C ASN A 2 26.18 6.93 -2.14
N GLU A 3 27.18 6.04 -2.18
CA GLU A 3 27.08 4.68 -1.61
C GLU A 3 26.79 4.69 -0.10
N ASP A 4 27.30 5.69 0.64
CA ASP A 4 27.09 5.81 2.08
C ASP A 4 25.64 6.21 2.42
N GLU A 5 25.03 7.10 1.64
CA GLU A 5 23.64 7.51 1.78
C GLU A 5 22.68 6.35 1.48
N GLU A 6 22.95 5.58 0.42
CA GLU A 6 22.15 4.39 0.07
C GLU A 6 22.16 3.38 1.21
N LYS A 7 23.35 3.06 1.73
CA LYS A 7 23.51 2.14 2.86
C LYS A 7 22.76 2.60 4.11
N GLN A 8 22.78 3.89 4.43
CA GLN A 8 22.04 4.41 5.59
C GLN A 8 20.52 4.25 5.43
N LEU A 9 20.00 4.43 4.20
CA LEU A 9 18.58 4.20 3.92
C LEU A 9 18.21 2.73 4.05
N GLU A 10 19.05 1.83 3.53
CA GLU A 10 18.89 0.38 3.68
C GLU A 10 18.89 -0.06 5.15
N GLU A 11 19.86 0.41 5.94
CA GLU A 11 19.95 0.14 7.38
C GLU A 11 18.72 0.64 8.13
N LYS A 12 18.21 1.83 7.76
CA LYS A 12 16.97 2.38 8.33
C LYS A 12 15.76 1.52 7.95
N ALA A 13 15.67 1.05 6.71
CA ALA A 13 14.60 0.17 6.28
C ALA A 13 14.59 -1.14 7.08
N LEU A 14 15.75 -1.78 7.20
CA LEU A 14 15.91 -3.01 7.99
C LEU A 14 15.59 -2.79 9.47
N SER A 15 16.06 -1.69 10.07
CA SER A 15 15.78 -1.36 11.47
C SER A 15 14.29 -1.13 11.72
N ASN A 16 13.59 -0.47 10.80
CA ASN A 16 12.15 -0.28 10.90
C ASN A 16 11.39 -1.60 10.80
N ILE A 17 11.79 -2.49 9.88
CA ILE A 17 11.19 -3.82 9.74
C ILE A 17 11.38 -4.63 11.03
N GLU A 18 12.59 -4.64 11.60
CA GLU A 18 12.87 -5.34 12.85
C GLU A 18 12.01 -4.83 14.01
N LYS A 19 11.91 -3.51 14.17
CA LYS A 19 11.19 -2.89 15.31
C LYS A 19 9.67 -2.94 15.14
N ASN A 20 9.18 -2.65 13.93
CA ASN A 20 7.77 -2.37 13.67
C ASN A 20 7.09 -3.46 12.84
N GLY A 21 7.83 -4.42 12.30
CA GLY A 21 7.34 -5.43 11.35
C GLY A 21 7.21 -4.93 9.91
N CYS A 22 7.43 -3.65 9.66
CA CYS A 22 7.46 -3.08 8.32
C CYS A 22 8.26 -1.78 8.27
N HIS A 23 8.71 -1.43 7.08
CA HIS A 23 9.12 -0.09 6.70
C HIS A 23 8.11 0.48 5.73
N ILE A 24 7.74 1.75 5.90
CA ILE A 24 6.72 2.43 5.09
C ILE A 24 7.40 3.54 4.30
N LEU A 25 7.15 3.56 2.99
CA LEU A 25 7.71 4.50 2.04
C LEU A 25 6.59 5.35 1.45
N HIS A 26 6.77 6.66 1.44
CA HIS A 26 5.86 7.61 0.80
C HIS A 26 6.52 8.23 -0.43
N ILE A 27 5.84 8.15 -1.57
CA ILE A 27 6.25 8.71 -2.85
C ILE A 27 5.27 9.84 -3.14
N THR A 28 5.82 11.03 -3.35
CA THR A 28 5.03 12.22 -3.70
C THR A 28 4.44 12.08 -5.09
N GLU A 29 3.34 12.80 -5.32
CA GLU A 29 2.75 12.94 -6.65
C GLU A 29 3.81 13.38 -7.68
N ASP A 30 3.73 12.80 -8.87
CA ASP A 30 4.45 13.21 -10.07
C ASP A 30 3.43 13.34 -11.21
N GLY A 31 3.68 14.17 -12.23
CA GLY A 31 2.65 14.71 -13.15
C GLY A 31 1.61 13.72 -13.70
N ASP A 32 1.98 12.45 -13.88
CA ASP A 32 1.10 11.39 -14.40
C ASP A 32 0.60 10.38 -13.35
N SER A 33 1.03 10.45 -12.08
CA SER A 33 0.72 9.50 -11.01
C SER A 33 0.44 10.17 -9.67
N PRO A 34 -0.64 9.80 -8.95
CA PRO A 34 -0.91 10.35 -7.63
C PRO A 34 0.17 9.96 -6.63
N SER A 35 0.25 10.67 -5.50
CA SER A 35 1.04 10.22 -4.37
C SER A 35 0.63 8.81 -3.94
N PHE A 36 1.59 8.03 -3.47
CA PHE A 36 1.30 6.70 -2.94
C PHE A 36 2.25 6.33 -1.82
N THR A 37 1.79 5.42 -0.98
CA THR A 37 2.54 4.93 0.17
C THR A 37 2.43 3.42 0.18
N TYR A 38 3.53 2.72 0.45
CA TYR A 38 3.49 1.27 0.55
C TYR A 38 4.40 0.73 1.65
N SER A 39 4.09 -0.47 2.11
CA SER A 39 4.91 -1.21 3.07
C SER A 39 5.92 -2.13 2.39
N ILE A 40 7.02 -2.38 3.08
CA ILE A 40 7.89 -3.53 2.87
C ILE A 40 8.17 -4.20 4.22
N GLY A 41 8.34 -5.52 4.20
CA GLY A 41 8.70 -6.33 5.36
C GLY A 41 7.52 -7.02 6.06
N ILE A 42 6.27 -6.63 5.80
CA ILE A 42 5.10 -7.32 6.39
C ILE A 42 5.12 -8.80 5.99
N GLN A 43 5.37 -9.10 4.71
CA GLN A 43 5.41 -10.49 4.24
C GLN A 43 6.57 -11.26 4.85
N LYS A 44 7.75 -10.64 4.99
CA LYS A 44 8.87 -11.30 5.68
C LYS A 44 8.57 -11.63 7.14
N CYS A 45 7.85 -10.75 7.84
CA CYS A 45 7.58 -10.90 9.26
C CYS A 45 6.39 -11.81 9.56
N THR A 46 5.40 -11.88 8.67
CA THR A 46 4.08 -12.46 8.99
C THR A 46 3.53 -13.38 7.90
N ASN A 47 4.19 -13.45 6.74
CA ASN A 47 3.71 -14.12 5.53
C ASN A 47 2.42 -13.53 4.92
N ALA A 48 1.92 -12.41 5.43
CA ALA A 48 0.82 -11.65 4.84
C ALA A 48 1.32 -10.70 3.72
N PRO A 49 0.49 -10.36 2.72
CA PRO A 49 0.89 -9.41 1.68
C PRO A 49 1.29 -8.04 2.23
N GLU A 50 2.16 -7.34 1.50
CA GLU A 50 2.36 -5.90 1.66
C GLU A 50 1.10 -5.12 1.26
N VAL A 51 1.03 -3.84 1.62
CA VAL A 51 -0.09 -2.95 1.25
C VAL A 51 0.40 -1.68 0.58
N ILE A 52 -0.35 -1.21 -0.42
CA ILE A 52 -0.23 0.11 -1.04
C ILE A 52 -1.52 0.93 -0.83
N VAL A 53 -1.34 2.22 -0.57
CA VAL A 53 -2.37 3.26 -0.43
C VAL A 53 -2.06 4.39 -1.41
N THR A 54 -3.03 4.85 -2.20
CA THR A 54 -2.83 5.87 -3.25
C THR A 54 -3.76 7.07 -3.06
N GLY A 55 -3.27 8.28 -3.32
CA GLY A 55 -4.10 9.48 -3.34
C GLY A 55 -4.53 10.00 -1.96
N LEU A 56 -3.79 9.63 -0.91
CA LEU A 56 -3.88 10.23 0.43
C LEU A 56 -2.56 10.93 0.78
N ASP A 57 -2.63 11.82 1.75
CA ASP A 57 -1.44 12.38 2.39
C ASP A 57 -0.63 11.28 3.12
N SER A 58 0.62 11.60 3.41
CA SER A 58 1.55 10.67 4.05
C SER A 58 1.08 10.20 5.42
N ASP A 59 0.49 11.07 6.25
CA ASP A 59 0.14 10.75 7.63
C ASP A 59 -1.01 9.73 7.66
N MET A 60 -2.07 9.98 6.88
CA MET A 60 -3.19 9.06 6.77
C MET A 60 -2.78 7.74 6.13
N SER A 61 -1.93 7.78 5.10
CA SER A 61 -1.44 6.56 4.46
C SER A 61 -0.60 5.70 5.42
N HIS A 62 0.27 6.33 6.21
CA HIS A 62 1.04 5.65 7.24
C HIS A 62 0.15 5.06 8.33
N PHE A 63 -0.89 5.77 8.75
CA PHE A 63 -1.86 5.26 9.71
C PHE A 63 -2.52 3.97 9.21
N LEU A 64 -3.07 3.98 7.99
CA LEU A 64 -3.76 2.82 7.40
C LEU A 64 -2.86 1.59 7.26
N ILE A 65 -1.62 1.78 6.82
CA ILE A 65 -0.66 0.68 6.67
C ILE A 65 -0.23 0.13 8.03
N ASN A 66 0.00 1.00 9.02
CA ASN A 66 0.31 0.54 10.38
C ASN A 66 -0.87 -0.21 11.02
N GLU A 67 -2.09 0.24 10.79
CA GLU A 67 -3.30 -0.43 11.27
C GLU A 67 -3.44 -1.83 10.66
N TYR A 68 -3.24 -1.95 9.34
CA TYR A 68 -3.19 -3.25 8.67
C TYR A 68 -2.11 -4.17 9.27
N ASN A 69 -0.88 -3.67 9.42
CA ASN A 69 0.24 -4.42 9.99
C ASN A 69 -0.04 -4.85 11.45
N TYR A 70 -0.64 -3.97 12.26
CA TYR A 70 -1.03 -4.27 13.64
C TYR A 70 -2.04 -5.40 13.70
N ARG A 71 -3.11 -5.33 12.89
CA ARG A 71 -4.16 -6.37 12.84
C ARG A 71 -3.65 -7.72 12.35
N ILE A 72 -2.79 -7.72 11.33
CA ILE A 72 -2.11 -8.95 10.89
C ILE A 72 -1.31 -9.58 12.03
N LYS A 73 -0.58 -8.77 12.80
CA LYS A 73 0.20 -9.25 13.95
C LYS A 73 -0.66 -9.74 15.11
N ASP A 74 -1.87 -9.21 15.26
CA ASP A 74 -2.88 -9.69 16.21
C ASP A 74 -3.61 -10.96 15.74
N GLY A 75 -3.33 -11.42 14.52
CA GLY A 75 -3.83 -12.67 13.96
C GLY A 75 -5.05 -12.52 13.03
N GLU A 76 -5.43 -11.29 12.67
CA GLU A 76 -6.46 -11.07 11.65
C GLU A 76 -5.93 -11.45 10.26
N THR A 77 -6.84 -11.89 9.38
CA THR A 77 -6.53 -12.22 7.99
C THR A 77 -7.42 -11.42 7.04
N PHE A 78 -6.83 -10.85 5.99
CA PHE A 78 -7.54 -10.05 5.01
C PHE A 78 -7.70 -10.78 3.67
N GLU A 79 -8.95 -10.96 3.27
CA GLU A 79 -9.40 -11.52 2.00
C GLU A 79 -9.62 -10.43 0.94
N VAL A 80 -9.16 -10.71 -0.29
CA VAL A 80 -9.37 -9.85 -1.46
C VAL A 80 -10.87 -9.69 -1.75
N GLY A 81 -11.33 -8.46 -1.95
CA GLY A 81 -12.71 -8.12 -2.31
C GLY A 81 -13.72 -8.15 -1.16
N LYS A 82 -13.33 -8.63 0.04
CA LYS A 82 -14.13 -8.47 1.25
C LYS A 82 -14.06 -7.03 1.74
N PHE A 83 -15.14 -6.56 2.36
CA PHE A 83 -15.21 -5.21 2.94
C PHE A 83 -14.95 -5.27 4.44
N TYR A 84 -14.15 -4.33 4.92
CA TYR A 84 -13.76 -4.20 6.32
C TYR A 84 -14.14 -2.82 6.83
N ASP A 85 -14.69 -2.77 8.04
CA ASP A 85 -14.94 -1.55 8.79
C ASP A 85 -13.70 -1.21 9.64
N GLU A 86 -13.76 -0.10 10.39
CA GLU A 86 -12.79 0.27 11.42
C GLU A 86 -11.37 0.65 10.93
N PHE A 87 -11.13 0.71 9.61
CA PHE A 87 -9.92 1.33 9.05
C PHE A 87 -10.09 2.84 8.87
N LEU A 88 -11.28 3.27 8.45
CA LEU A 88 -11.64 4.67 8.22
C LEU A 88 -12.98 4.94 8.90
N ASP A 89 -13.06 6.07 9.61
CA ASP A 89 -14.32 6.45 10.23
C ASP A 89 -15.38 6.76 9.16
N GLY A 90 -16.57 6.18 9.32
CA GLY A 90 -17.69 6.34 8.39
C GLY A 90 -17.53 5.67 7.02
N ALA A 91 -16.47 4.89 6.76
CA ALA A 91 -16.26 4.23 5.47
C ALA A 91 -15.68 2.81 5.60
N LYS A 92 -16.17 1.90 4.75
CA LYS A 92 -15.56 0.57 4.57
C LYS A 92 -14.36 0.66 3.64
N ILE A 93 -13.39 -0.22 3.83
CA ILE A 93 -12.31 -0.45 2.88
C ILE A 93 -12.42 -1.84 2.26
N THR A 94 -11.74 -2.06 1.14
CA THR A 94 -11.52 -3.40 0.58
C THR A 94 -10.09 -3.50 0.05
N PHE A 95 -9.64 -4.73 -0.15
CA PHE A 95 -8.33 -5.02 -0.73
C PHE A 95 -8.48 -5.60 -2.12
N LYS A 96 -7.62 -5.16 -3.05
CA LYS A 96 -7.45 -5.78 -4.37
C LYS A 96 -6.00 -6.18 -4.57
N GLU A 97 -5.76 -7.37 -5.13
CA GLU A 97 -4.40 -7.80 -5.43
C GLU A 97 -3.82 -6.98 -6.59
N VAL A 98 -2.61 -6.45 -6.38
CA VAL A 98 -1.88 -5.67 -7.39
C VAL A 98 -1.29 -6.60 -8.44
N GLU A 99 -1.51 -6.30 -9.72
CA GLU A 99 -0.96 -7.09 -10.83
C GLU A 99 0.55 -6.85 -10.95
N LEU A 100 1.32 -7.93 -11.18
CA LEU A 100 2.79 -7.91 -11.30
C LEU A 100 3.32 -6.89 -12.32
N LYS A 101 2.54 -6.58 -13.37
CA LYS A 101 2.91 -5.60 -14.39
C LYS A 101 3.15 -4.19 -13.82
N HIS A 102 2.64 -3.89 -12.63
CA HIS A 102 2.82 -2.61 -11.95
C HIS A 102 4.04 -2.59 -11.03
N TYR A 103 4.66 -3.73 -10.74
CA TYR A 103 5.71 -3.79 -9.72
C TYR A 103 6.93 -2.93 -10.06
N PRO A 104 7.43 -2.92 -11.32
CA PRO A 104 8.57 -2.09 -11.69
C PRO A 104 8.36 -0.59 -11.47
N ASP A 105 7.12 -0.11 -11.57
CA ASP A 105 6.79 1.31 -11.46
C ASP A 105 6.58 1.76 -10.00
N TYR A 106 6.18 0.84 -9.11
CA TYR A 106 5.74 1.20 -7.74
C TYR A 106 6.66 0.67 -6.64
N PHE A 107 7.28 -0.50 -6.79
CA PHE A 107 7.83 -1.27 -5.66
C PHE A 107 9.35 -1.48 -5.75
N GLY A 108 10.11 -0.45 -6.13
CA GLY A 108 11.59 -0.51 -6.19
C GLY A 108 12.25 -1.04 -4.90
N TRP A 109 11.81 -0.56 -3.74
CA TRP A 109 12.29 -1.07 -2.44
C TRP A 109 11.79 -2.48 -2.11
N GLY A 110 10.62 -2.85 -2.63
CA GLY A 110 10.11 -4.22 -2.56
C GLY A 110 11.05 -5.17 -3.32
N HIS A 111 11.38 -4.84 -4.57
CA HIS A 111 12.32 -5.63 -5.38
C HIS A 111 13.68 -5.77 -4.71
N TRP A 112 14.21 -4.69 -4.13
CA TRP A 112 15.46 -4.74 -3.35
C TRP A 112 15.36 -5.71 -2.16
N LEU A 113 14.32 -5.56 -1.33
CA LEU A 113 14.16 -6.37 -0.11
C LEU A 113 13.91 -7.86 -0.43
N TYR A 114 13.08 -8.14 -1.43
CA TYR A 114 12.63 -9.49 -1.81
C TYR A 114 13.49 -10.14 -2.90
N LYS A 115 14.52 -9.44 -3.41
CA LYS A 115 15.42 -9.91 -4.47
C LYS A 115 14.66 -10.32 -5.76
N GLY A 116 13.63 -9.56 -6.10
CA GLY A 116 12.72 -9.83 -7.22
C GLY A 116 11.26 -9.65 -6.82
N ASP A 117 10.37 -10.34 -7.53
CA ASP A 117 8.92 -10.11 -7.49
C ASP A 117 8.19 -11.14 -6.61
N ASP A 118 8.93 -11.87 -5.77
CA ASP A 118 8.40 -12.93 -4.90
C ASP A 118 7.76 -12.36 -3.63
N PHE A 119 6.86 -11.40 -3.83
CA PHE A 119 6.02 -10.81 -2.80
C PHE A 119 4.66 -10.43 -3.37
N LYS A 120 3.67 -10.37 -2.50
CA LYS A 120 2.31 -9.96 -2.84
C LYS A 120 2.05 -8.57 -2.29
N VAL A 121 1.27 -7.79 -3.03
CA VAL A 121 0.80 -6.49 -2.60
C VAL A 121 -0.71 -6.40 -2.74
N LEU A 122 -1.37 -5.88 -1.72
CA LEU A 122 -2.77 -5.51 -1.73
C LEU A 122 -2.91 -3.99 -1.85
N HIS A 123 -3.71 -3.53 -2.79
CA HIS A 123 -4.19 -2.16 -2.86
C HIS A 123 -5.34 -1.99 -1.88
N LEU A 124 -5.16 -1.17 -0.85
CA LEU A 124 -6.22 -0.78 0.09
C LEU A 124 -7.04 0.35 -0.56
N ILE A 125 -8.34 0.11 -0.73
CA ILE A 125 -9.26 0.97 -1.47
C ILE A 125 -10.46 1.32 -0.58
N TRP A 126 -10.86 2.58 -0.58
CA TRP A 126 -12.03 3.11 0.14
C TRP A 126 -12.90 3.90 -0.84
N PRO A 127 -14.23 4.03 -0.62
CA PRO A 127 -15.09 4.84 -1.48
C PRO A 127 -14.88 6.34 -1.25
N ASP A 128 -15.31 7.18 -2.20
CA ASP A 128 -15.36 8.63 -2.00
C ASP A 128 -16.43 9.05 -0.95
N THR A 129 -16.50 10.35 -0.66
CA THR A 129 -17.45 10.91 0.32
C THR A 129 -18.93 10.73 -0.05
N ASN A 130 -19.25 10.36 -1.29
CA ASN A 130 -20.60 10.01 -1.73
C ASN A 130 -20.83 8.48 -1.74
N GLY A 131 -19.91 7.70 -1.18
CA GLY A 131 -19.95 6.25 -1.19
C GLY A 131 -19.74 5.65 -2.58
N ALA A 132 -19.04 6.35 -3.49
CA ALA A 132 -18.70 5.82 -4.80
C ALA A 132 -17.32 5.14 -4.81
N TRP A 133 -17.28 3.91 -5.30
CA TRP A 133 -16.06 3.13 -5.49
C TRP A 133 -15.36 3.50 -6.81
N PRO A 134 -14.04 3.30 -6.95
CA PRO A 134 -13.29 3.86 -8.10
C PRO A 134 -13.65 3.18 -9.44
N TRP A 135 -14.25 1.99 -9.40
CA TRP A 135 -14.77 1.29 -10.58
C TRP A 135 -16.20 1.69 -10.95
N GLU A 136 -16.91 2.47 -10.13
CA GLU A 136 -18.28 2.88 -10.41
C GLU A 136 -18.34 4.09 -11.34
N LYS A 137 -19.34 4.12 -12.23
CA LYS A 137 -19.54 5.24 -13.16
C LYS A 137 -19.79 6.58 -12.48
N LYS A 138 -20.38 6.55 -11.27
CA LYS A 138 -20.65 7.75 -10.45
C LYS A 138 -19.40 8.34 -9.80
N ALA A 139 -18.28 7.62 -9.76
CA ALA A 139 -17.03 8.11 -9.19
C ALA A 139 -16.45 9.26 -10.02
N SER A 140 -16.10 10.35 -9.32
CA SER A 140 -15.53 11.54 -9.96
C SER A 140 -14.21 11.21 -10.67
N LYS A 141 -13.84 12.01 -11.69
CA LYS A 141 -12.59 11.80 -12.43
C LYS A 141 -11.36 11.98 -11.53
N GLY A 142 -11.36 12.99 -10.65
CA GLY A 142 -10.25 13.26 -9.74
C GLY A 142 -10.02 12.12 -8.75
N TYR A 143 -11.09 11.60 -8.15
CA TYR A 143 -10.98 10.44 -7.26
C TYR A 143 -10.48 9.17 -7.98
N ARG A 144 -10.95 8.91 -9.20
CA ARG A 144 -10.44 7.80 -10.02
C ARG A 144 -8.97 7.96 -10.44
N TRP A 145 -8.51 9.20 -10.61
CA TRP A 145 -7.10 9.48 -10.87
C TRP A 145 -6.23 9.19 -9.65
N ASN A 146 -6.70 9.57 -8.45
CA ASN A 146 -6.08 9.24 -7.16
C ASN A 146 -6.11 7.74 -6.81
N MET A 147 -6.92 6.95 -7.51
CA MET A 147 -7.13 5.53 -7.25
C MET A 147 -6.87 4.71 -8.52
N PRO A 148 -5.61 4.67 -9.01
CA PRO A 148 -5.26 4.00 -10.25
C PRO A 148 -5.62 2.50 -10.16
N PRO A 149 -6.08 1.88 -11.26
CA PRO A 149 -6.46 0.48 -11.28
C PRO A 149 -5.22 -0.41 -11.33
N LEU A 150 -4.57 -0.61 -10.18
CA LEU A 150 -3.42 -1.50 -10.05
C LEU A 150 -3.78 -2.99 -10.08
N TYR A 151 -5.07 -3.29 -10.23
CA TYR A 151 -5.67 -4.60 -10.15
C TYR A 151 -6.46 -4.90 -11.42
N LYS A 152 -6.72 -6.19 -11.66
CA LYS A 152 -7.52 -6.65 -12.78
C LYS A 152 -8.93 -6.06 -12.70
N ARG A 153 -9.34 -5.33 -13.74
CA ARG A 153 -10.73 -4.89 -13.92
C ARG A 153 -11.56 -6.07 -14.45
N THR A 154 -12.63 -6.41 -13.74
CA THR A 154 -13.64 -7.41 -14.15
C THR A 154 -14.72 -6.77 -15.00
#